data_AF-A0A699Z1A9-F1
#
_entry.id   AF-A0A699Z1A9-F1
#
_cell.length_a   1.000
_cell.length_b   1.000
_cell.length_c   1.000
_cell.angle_alpha   90.00
_cell.angle_beta   90.00
_cell.angle_gamma   90.00
#
_symmetry.space_group_name_H-M   'P 1'
#
loop_
_entity.id
_entity.type
_entity.pdbx_description
1 polymer ?
#
loop_
_entity_poly.entity_id
_entity_poly.type
_entity_poly.pdbx_seq_one_letter_code
_entity_poly.pdbx_strand_id
1 'polypeptide(L)'
;KGAEEGSAGQQVVPWGGQAGTAAALVPRLLPVAPAAMPGAQWYQVSAQPRGSFANLVPGAVDAAAAAAAMQPGEMLLAVTAVGLNFRDVLNVLGMYPGDPGNPGSD
;
A
#
# COMPACT_ATOMS: atom_id res chain seq x y z
N LYS A 1 -22.62 -54.79 14.73
CA LYS A 1 -21.22 -54.33 14.97
C LYS A 1 -20.72 -53.76 13.65
N GLY A 2 -20.76 -52.48 13.32
CA GLY A 2 -20.65 -51.27 14.14
C GLY A 2 -19.23 -50.73 13.99
N ALA A 3 -19.06 -49.67 13.19
CA ALA A 3 -17.97 -48.66 13.13
C ALA A 3 -18.01 -48.01 11.72
N GLU A 4 -18.71 -46.90 11.50
CA GLU A 4 -18.27 -45.48 11.67
C GLU A 4 -17.06 -45.06 10.82
N GLU A 5 -17.40 -44.29 9.78
CA GLU A 5 -16.81 -43.06 9.24
C GLU A 5 -15.29 -42.83 9.19
N GLY A 6 -14.86 -42.29 8.05
CA GLY A 6 -13.57 -41.64 7.87
C GLY A 6 -13.47 -40.94 6.52
N SER A 7 -14.42 -40.03 6.22
CA SER A 7 -14.26 -39.12 5.09
C SER A 7 -13.08 -38.21 5.40
N ALA A 8 -11.96 -38.45 4.74
CA ALA A 8 -10.77 -37.62 4.84
C ALA A 8 -11.08 -36.25 4.24
N GLY A 9 -11.62 -35.36 5.08
CA GLY A 9 -11.84 -33.96 4.75
C GLY A 9 -10.50 -33.34 4.38
N GLN A 10 -10.34 -33.02 3.10
CA GLN A 10 -9.16 -32.33 2.61
C GLN A 10 -9.14 -30.93 3.23
N GLN A 11 -8.24 -30.74 4.21
CA GLN A 11 -8.01 -29.43 4.82
C GLN A 11 -7.43 -28.49 3.76
N VAL A 12 -8.24 -27.55 3.31
CA VAL A 12 -7.78 -26.42 2.51
C VAL A 12 -7.08 -25.46 3.46
N VAL A 13 -5.74 -25.47 3.45
CA VAL A 13 -4.93 -24.50 4.20
C VAL A 13 -4.85 -23.23 3.36
N PRO A 14 -5.41 -22.09 3.80
CA PRO A 14 -5.24 -20.83 3.08
C PRO A 14 -3.77 -20.42 3.08
N TRP A 15 -3.34 -19.77 2.00
CA TRP A 15 -1.97 -19.31 1.82
C TRP A 15 -1.57 -18.38 2.98
N GLY A 16 -0.60 -18.81 3.80
CA GLY A 16 -0.14 -18.12 5.01
C GLY A 16 -0.40 -18.85 6.34
N GLY A 17 -1.08 -20.00 6.35
CA GLY A 17 -1.36 -20.75 7.58
C GLY A 17 -0.15 -21.50 8.14
N GLN A 18 0.46 -20.99 9.21
CA GLN A 18 1.17 -21.84 10.18
C GLN A 18 0.15 -22.33 11.20
N ALA A 19 0.20 -23.62 11.56
CA ALA A 19 -0.60 -24.21 12.63
C ALA A 19 -0.12 -23.71 14.01
N GLY A 20 -0.37 -22.44 14.30
CA GLY A 20 -0.26 -21.86 15.63
C GLY A 20 -1.62 -21.84 16.30
N THR A 21 -1.65 -21.94 17.63
CA THR A 21 -2.85 -21.67 18.43
C THR A 21 -3.41 -20.30 18.01
N ALA A 22 -4.60 -20.30 17.41
CA ALA A 22 -5.22 -19.06 16.96
C ALA A 22 -5.50 -18.19 18.19
N ALA A 23 -4.71 -17.13 18.38
CA ALA A 23 -5.00 -16.12 19.37
C ALA A 23 -6.31 -15.43 18.97
N ALA A 24 -7.27 -15.36 19.88
CA ALA A 24 -8.51 -14.63 19.65
C ALA A 24 -8.20 -13.12 19.54
N LEU A 25 -8.58 -12.50 18.42
CA LEU A 25 -8.52 -11.04 18.26
C LEU A 25 -9.73 -10.42 18.95
N VAL A 26 -9.50 -9.46 19.86
CA VAL A 26 -10.54 -8.72 20.57
C VAL A 26 -10.41 -7.24 20.21
N PRO A 27 -11.47 -6.57 19.70
CA PRO A 27 -11.40 -5.16 19.34
C PRO A 27 -11.16 -4.30 20.58
N ARG A 28 -10.28 -3.30 20.44
CA ARG A 28 -9.98 -2.32 21.49
C ARG A 28 -9.91 -0.93 20.88
N LEU A 29 -10.39 0.07 21.62
CA LEU A 29 -10.15 1.46 21.28
C LEU A 29 -8.68 1.80 21.57
N LEU A 30 -8.01 2.41 20.60
CA LEU A 30 -6.63 2.87 20.73
C LEU A 30 -6.56 4.38 20.45
N PRO A 31 -5.61 5.10 21.05
CA PRO A 31 -5.33 6.48 20.69
C PRO A 31 -4.90 6.53 19.21
N VAL A 32 -5.42 7.51 18.47
CA VAL A 32 -4.92 7.79 17.13
C VAL A 32 -3.64 8.62 17.25
N ALA A 33 -2.54 8.11 16.67
CA ALA A 33 -1.36 8.93 16.46
C ALA A 33 -1.65 9.88 15.29
N PRO A 34 -1.34 11.18 15.40
CA PRO A 34 -1.48 12.08 14.26
C PRO A 34 -0.59 11.57 13.12
N ALA A 35 -1.18 11.39 11.93
CA ALA A 35 -0.39 11.11 10.75
C ALA A 35 0.52 12.32 10.48
N ALA A 36 1.82 12.09 10.29
CA ALA A 36 2.75 13.12 9.87
C ALA A 36 2.46 13.47 8.40
N MET A 37 1.46 14.31 8.18
CA MET A 37 1.22 14.94 6.90
C MET A 37 2.27 16.05 6.73
N PRO A 38 2.87 16.22 5.54
CA PRO A 38 3.67 17.40 5.27
C PRO A 38 2.82 18.64 5.56
N GLY A 39 3.42 19.69 6.13
CA GLY A 39 2.74 21.00 6.24
C GLY A 39 2.40 21.62 4.87
N ALA A 40 2.82 20.99 3.77
CA ALA A 40 2.44 21.34 2.41
C ALA A 40 1.02 20.83 2.10
N GLN A 41 0.21 21.69 1.47
CA GLN A 41 -1.11 21.35 0.95
C GLN A 41 -1.09 20.24 -0.13
N TRP A 42 0.05 20.04 -0.81
CA TRP A 42 0.22 19.03 -1.85
C TRP A 42 1.42 18.15 -1.53
N TYR A 43 1.25 16.84 -1.72
CA TYR A 43 2.30 15.86 -1.46
C TYR A 43 2.25 14.73 -2.48
N GLN A 44 3.40 14.08 -2.64
CA GLN A 44 3.57 12.82 -3.34
C GLN A 44 4.07 11.77 -2.36
N VAL A 45 3.68 10.51 -2.53
CA VAL A 45 4.17 9.42 -1.69
C VAL A 45 5.22 8.64 -2.47
N SER A 46 6.38 8.38 -1.87
CA SER A 46 7.42 7.55 -2.48
C SER A 46 8.13 6.69 -1.44
N ALA A 47 8.73 5.58 -1.89
CA ALA A 47 9.49 4.68 -1.02
C ALA A 47 10.97 5.09 -1.00
N GLN A 48 11.50 5.45 0.17
CA GLN A 48 12.86 5.96 0.33
C GLN A 48 13.59 5.31 1.52
N PRO A 49 14.49 4.33 1.30
CA PRO A 49 14.73 3.61 0.05
C PRO A 49 13.61 2.60 -0.25
N ARG A 50 13.55 2.10 -1.49
CA ARG A 50 12.70 0.95 -1.86
C ARG A 50 13.11 -0.32 -1.08
N GLY A 51 12.20 -1.28 -0.97
CA GLY A 51 12.43 -2.59 -0.35
C GLY A 51 11.52 -2.89 0.86
N SER A 52 10.77 -1.90 1.35
CA SER A 52 9.84 -2.07 2.48
C SER A 52 8.74 -1.03 2.45
N PHE A 53 7.52 -1.42 2.84
CA PHE A 53 6.41 -0.48 3.04
C PHE A 53 6.65 0.50 4.19
N ALA A 54 7.52 0.15 5.15
CA ALA A 54 7.90 1.04 6.24
C ALA A 54 8.65 2.30 5.77
N ASN A 55 9.16 2.29 4.54
CA ASN A 55 9.94 3.38 3.96
C ASN A 55 9.08 4.32 3.10
N LEU A 56 7.75 4.15 3.09
CA LEU A 56 6.85 5.08 2.43
C LEU A 56 6.85 6.41 3.19
N VAL A 57 7.23 7.46 2.49
CA VAL A 57 7.29 8.81 3.03
C VAL A 57 6.51 9.78 2.14
N PRO A 58 5.75 10.71 2.73
CA PRO A 58 5.17 11.80 1.97
C PRO A 58 6.25 12.88 1.72
N GLY A 59 6.45 13.25 0.46
CA GLY A 59 7.27 14.38 0.04
C GLY A 59 6.40 15.55 -0.39
N ALA A 60 6.75 16.76 0.03
CA ALA A 60 6.03 17.97 -0.40
C ALA A 60 6.15 18.19 -1.92
N VAL A 61 5.07 18.66 -2.53
CA VAL A 61 5.02 19.06 -3.94
C VAL A 61 4.74 20.55 -4.03
N ASP A 62 5.55 21.26 -4.82
CA ASP A 62 5.29 22.66 -5.15
C ASP A 62 4.34 22.74 -6.34
N ALA A 63 3.05 22.90 -6.05
CA ALA A 63 2.02 23.02 -7.08
C ALA A 63 2.14 24.30 -7.92
N ALA A 64 2.73 25.38 -7.38
CA ALA A 64 2.93 26.62 -8.15
C ALA A 64 4.05 26.44 -9.18
N ALA A 65 5.15 25.80 -8.78
CA ALA A 65 6.20 25.41 -9.71
C ALA A 65 5.69 24.41 -10.77
N ALA A 66 4.87 23.43 -10.36
CA ALA A 66 4.25 22.49 -11.29
C ALA A 66 3.35 23.20 -12.31
N ALA A 67 2.53 24.18 -11.87
CA ALA A 67 1.68 24.98 -12.75
C ALA A 67 2.50 25.81 -13.75
N ALA A 68 3.61 26.38 -13.30
CA ALA A 68 4.48 27.21 -14.14
C ALA A 68 5.21 26.41 -15.22
N ALA A 69 5.43 25.10 -15.01
CA ALA A 69 6.13 24.23 -15.95
C ALA A 69 5.23 23.61 -17.04
N MET A 70 3.91 23.76 -16.94
CA MET A 70 2.95 23.10 -17.81
C MET A 70 3.10 23.50 -19.29
N GLN A 71 2.95 22.52 -20.18
CA GLN A 71 2.94 22.68 -21.63
C GLN A 71 1.50 22.75 -22.18
N PRO A 72 1.32 23.27 -23.42
CA PRO A 72 0.02 23.24 -24.07
C PRO A 72 -0.56 21.82 -24.12
N GLY A 73 -1.76 21.63 -23.59
CA GLY A 73 -2.43 20.32 -23.52
C GLY A 73 -2.32 19.63 -22.16
N GLU A 74 -1.58 20.17 -21.21
CA GLU A 74 -1.49 19.64 -19.84
C GLU A 74 -2.51 20.32 -18.91
N MET A 75 -2.90 19.63 -17.83
CA MET A 75 -3.72 20.18 -16.76
C MET A 75 -3.24 19.73 -15.38
N LEU A 76 -3.39 20.58 -14.37
CA LEU A 76 -3.24 20.18 -12.98
C LEU A 76 -4.56 19.66 -12.42
N LEU A 77 -4.49 18.50 -11.77
CA LEU A 77 -5.64 17.87 -11.13
C LEU A 77 -5.44 17.82 -9.62
N ALA A 78 -6.41 18.34 -8.88
CA ALA A 78 -6.49 18.18 -7.43
C ALA A 78 -7.01 16.76 -7.10
N VAL A 79 -6.08 15.82 -6.87
CA VAL A 79 -6.40 14.41 -6.63
C VAL A 79 -6.88 14.20 -5.20
N THR A 80 -8.09 13.64 -5.04
CA THR A 80 -8.65 13.28 -3.71
C THR A 80 -8.43 11.81 -3.35
N ALA A 81 -8.35 10.93 -4.35
CA ALA A 81 -8.10 9.50 -4.18
C ALA A 81 -7.38 8.95 -5.41
N VAL A 82 -6.58 7.91 -5.20
CA VAL A 82 -5.89 7.15 -6.25
C VAL A 82 -6.20 5.66 -6.10
N GLY A 83 -6.32 4.96 -7.22
CA GLY A 83 -6.27 3.50 -7.23
C GLY A 83 -4.82 3.04 -7.04
N LEU A 84 -4.62 1.94 -6.32
CA LEU A 84 -3.32 1.29 -6.23
C LEU A 84 -3.34 0.02 -7.05
N ASN A 85 -2.26 -0.19 -7.80
CA ASN A 85 -2.05 -1.32 -8.69
C ASN A 85 -0.98 -2.26 -8.12
N PHE A 86 -0.95 -3.51 -8.56
CA PHE A 86 0.09 -4.46 -8.13
C PHE A 86 1.50 -4.00 -8.54
N ARG A 87 1.60 -3.20 -9.61
CA ARG A 87 2.83 -2.52 -10.00
C ARG A 87 3.40 -1.66 -8.88
N ASP A 88 2.55 -0.98 -8.11
CA ASP A 88 2.99 -0.12 -7.00
C ASP A 88 3.60 -0.94 -5.87
N VAL A 89 3.05 -2.13 -5.60
CA VAL A 89 3.64 -3.07 -4.63
C VAL A 89 5.04 -3.47 -5.07
N LEU A 90 5.20 -3.87 -6.33
CA LEU A 90 6.51 -4.22 -6.88
C LEU A 90 7.47 -3.03 -6.89
N ASN A 91 6.93 -1.82 -7.13
CA ASN A 91 7.71 -0.59 -7.04
C ASN A 91 8.24 -0.41 -5.61
N VAL A 92 7.36 -0.33 -4.62
CA VAL A 92 7.73 -0.11 -3.22
C VAL A 92 8.71 -1.17 -2.71
N LEU A 93 8.52 -2.44 -3.10
CA LEU A 93 9.39 -3.54 -2.68
C LEU A 93 10.71 -3.65 -3.48
N GLY A 94 10.96 -2.76 -4.45
CA GLY A 94 12.20 -2.82 -5.25
C GLY A 94 12.24 -3.98 -6.25
N MET A 95 11.09 -4.61 -6.54
CA MET A 95 10.96 -5.80 -7.39
C MET A 95 10.53 -5.46 -8.82
N TYR A 96 10.07 -4.23 -9.07
CA TYR A 96 9.72 -3.77 -10.41
C TYR A 96 10.98 -3.41 -11.21
N PRO A 97 11.18 -3.98 -12.42
CA PRO A 97 12.36 -3.71 -13.24
C PRO A 97 12.35 -2.28 -13.78
N GLY A 98 13.53 -1.64 -13.81
CA GLY A 98 13.68 -0.26 -14.28
C GLY A 98 13.12 0.78 -13.31
N ASP A 99 12.79 1.96 -13.85
CA ASP A 99 12.16 3.05 -13.10
C ASP A 99 10.64 3.04 -13.33
N PRO A 100 9.83 2.58 -12.35
CA PRO A 100 8.39 2.57 -12.44
C PRO A 100 7.73 3.96 -12.32
N GLY A 101 8.45 5.01 -11.91
CA GLY A 101 7.84 6.27 -11.49
C GLY A 101 7.24 6.20 -10.09
N ASN A 102 6.45 7.20 -9.71
CA ASN A 102 5.82 7.29 -8.39
C ASN A 102 4.64 6.30 -8.25
N PRO A 103 4.39 5.72 -7.07
CA PRO A 103 3.21 4.91 -6.81
C PRO A 103 1.89 5.63 -7.14
N GLY A 104 0.98 4.95 -7.85
CA GLY A 104 -0.34 5.48 -8.21
C GLY A 104 -0.32 6.59 -9.27
N SER A 105 0.76 6.67 -10.05
CA SER A 105 0.94 7.65 -11.14
C SER A 105 0.61 7.09 -12.54
N ASP A 106 0.00 5.92 -12.62
CA ASP A 106 -0.42 5.27 -13.87
C ASP A 106 -1.84 5.62 -14.33
#